data_AF-A0A661ZAB7-F1
#
_entry.id   AF-A0A661ZAB7-F1
#
_cell.length_a   1.000
_cell.length_b   1.000
_cell.length_c   1.000
_cell.angle_alpha   90.00
_cell.angle_beta   90.00
_cell.angle_gamma   90.00
#
_symmetry.space_group_name_H-M   'P 1'
#
loop_
_entity.id
_entity.type
_entity.pdbx_description
1 polymer ?
#
loop_
_entity_poly.entity_id
_entity_poly.type
_entity_poly.pdbx_seq_one_letter_code
_entity_poly.pdbx_strand_id
1 'polypeptide(L)' 'MNKAIITWTKIDEAPALATYSLLPIVNAFTNAAGVTVETRDISLAARIISTFPENLNE' A
#
# COMPACT_ATOMS: atom_id res chain seq x y z
N MET A 1 -22.48 -4.28 5.85
CA MET A 1 -22.03 -5.29 4.86
C MET A 1 -20.53 -5.41 5.00
N ASN A 2 -19.99 -6.63 5.09
CA ASN A 2 -18.54 -6.80 5.19
C ASN A 2 -17.92 -6.47 3.83
N LYS A 3 -17.06 -5.45 3.78
CA LYS A 3 -16.48 -4.96 2.53
C LYS A 3 -15.29 -5.84 2.17
N ALA A 4 -15.21 -6.36 0.94
CA ALA A 4 -14.05 -7.13 0.51
C ALA A 4 -12.83 -6.20 0.42
N ILE A 5 -11.69 -6.63 0.97
CA ILE A 5 -10.47 -5.82 1.07
C ILE A 5 -9.35 -6.49 0.26
N ILE A 6 -8.73 -5.72 -0.64
CA ILE A 6 -7.48 -6.07 -1.32
C ILE A 6 -6.35 -5.34 -0.61
N THR A 7 -5.29 -6.07 -0.26
CA THR A 7 -4.05 -5.47 0.22
C THR A 7 -3.09 -5.24 -0.95
N TRP A 8 -2.78 -3.98 -1.24
CA TRP A 8 -1.78 -3.57 -2.22
C TRP A 8 -0.45 -3.28 -1.53
N THR A 9 0.57 -4.07 -1.81
CA THR A 9 1.87 -3.87 -1.19
C THR A 9 2.60 -2.68 -1.81
N LYS A 10 3.01 -1.71 -0.98
CA LYS A 10 4.01 -0.71 -1.38
C LYS A 10 5.39 -1.33 -1.19
N ILE A 11 6.15 -1.38 -2.28
CA ILE A 11 7.44 -2.08 -2.41
C ILE A 11 8.49 -1.08 -2.92
N ASP A 12 9.62 -1.59 -3.42
CA ASP A 12 10.78 -0.79 -3.81
C ASP A 12 10.95 -0.66 -5.35
N GLU A 13 11.89 0.19 -5.77
CA GLU A 13 12.43 0.30 -7.14
C GLU A 13 11.37 0.46 -8.25
N ALA A 14 11.54 -0.23 -9.39
CA ALA A 14 10.69 -0.06 -10.56
C ALA A 14 9.20 -0.37 -10.30
N PRO A 15 8.83 -1.46 -9.57
CA PRO A 15 7.42 -1.70 -9.31
C PRO A 15 6.79 -0.69 -8.32
N ALA A 16 7.59 -0.01 -7.49
CA ALA A 16 7.10 1.08 -6.65
C ALA A 16 6.65 2.24 -7.53
N LEU A 17 7.49 2.62 -8.50
CA LEU A 17 7.17 3.64 -9.50
C LEU A 17 5.92 3.27 -10.31
N ALA A 18 5.81 2.01 -10.74
CA ALA A 18 4.61 1.52 -11.44
C ALA A 18 3.35 1.62 -10.58
N THR A 19 3.46 1.37 -9.26
CA THR A 19 2.35 1.49 -8.32
C THR A 19 1.77 2.90 -8.27
N TYR A 20 2.60 3.94 -8.32
CA TYR A 20 2.12 5.34 -8.35
C TYR A 20 1.23 5.64 -9.57
N SER A 21 1.44 4.94 -10.69
CA SER A 21 0.59 5.07 -11.88
C SER A 21 -0.64 4.16 -11.83
N LEU A 22 -0.47 2.90 -11.44
CA LEU A 22 -1.52 1.88 -11.58
C LEU A 22 -2.52 1.87 -10.41
N LEU A 23 -2.07 2.10 -9.17
CA LEU A 23 -2.93 2.01 -7.99
C LEU A 23 -4.12 2.98 -8.02
N PRO A 24 -4.00 4.25 -8.50
CA PRO A 24 -5.17 5.12 -8.67
C PRO A 24 -6.21 4.55 -9.64
N ILE A 25 -5.76 3.91 -10.73
CA ILE A 25 -6.64 3.28 -11.72
C ILE A 25 -7.36 2.09 -11.10
N VAL A 26 -6.64 1.20 -10.42
CA VAL A 26 -7.24 0.05 -9.74
C VAL A 26 -8.31 0.48 -8.76
N ASN A 27 -8.01 1.48 -7.91
CA ASN A 27 -8.99 2.04 -6.96
C ASN A 27 -10.27 2.54 -7.63
N ALA A 28 -10.15 3.25 -8.76
CA ALA A 28 -11.31 3.78 -9.48
C ALA A 28 -12.25 2.67 -9.96
N PHE A 29 -11.68 1.57 -10.50
CA PHE A 29 -12.46 0.45 -11.01
C PHE A 29 -13.05 -0.42 -9.88
N THR A 30 -12.29 -0.68 -8.82
CA THR A 30 -12.73 -1.56 -7.72
C THR A 30 -13.81 -0.90 -6.85
N ASN A 31 -13.84 0.43 -6.78
CA ASN A 31 -14.83 1.16 -6.01
C ASN A 31 -16.27 0.90 -6.51
N ALA A 32 -16.46 0.74 -7.83
CA ALA A 32 -17.77 0.41 -8.41
C ALA A 32 -18.29 -0.98 -7.96
N ALA A 33 -17.38 -1.89 -7.60
CA ALA A 33 -17.70 -3.23 -7.09
C ALA A 33 -17.81 -3.27 -5.55
N GLY A 34 -17.70 -2.13 -4.87
CA GLY A 34 -17.69 -2.08 -3.40
C GLY A 34 -16.45 -2.73 -2.77
N VAL A 35 -15.35 -2.88 -3.50
CA VAL A 35 -14.09 -3.44 -3.01
C VAL A 35 -13.17 -2.31 -2.55
N THR A 36 -12.64 -2.41 -1.33
CA THR A 36 -11.63 -1.48 -0.82
C THR A 36 -10.23 -1.99 -1.15
N VAL A 37 -9.34 -1.11 -1.61
CA VAL A 37 -7.92 -1.41 -1.75
C VAL A 37 -7.15 -0.63 -0.69
N GLU A 38 -6.46 -1.33 0.20
CA GLU A 38 -5.62 -0.73 1.24
C GLU A 38 -4.15 -0.99 0.93
N THR A 39 -3.30 -0.01 1.24
CA THR A 39 -1.85 -0.22 1.12
C THR A 39 -1.26 -0.82 2.39
N ARG A 40 -0.24 -1.66 2.23
CA ARG A 40 0.67 -2.07 3.30
C ARG A 40 2.09 -1.86 2.81
N ASP A 41 2.86 -1.06 3.54
CA ASP A 41 4.24 -0.76 3.16
C ASP A 41 5.17 -1.86 3.64
N ILE A 42 5.78 -2.58 2.70
CA ILE A 42 6.77 -3.64 2.94
C ILE A 42 8.10 -3.32 2.27
N SER A 43 8.28 -2.06 1.84
CA SER A 43 9.55 -1.56 1.30
C SER A 43 10.70 -1.82 2.27
N LEU A 44 11.92 -1.90 1.74
CA LEU A 44 13.12 -2.03 2.57
C LEU A 44 13.18 -0.94 3.64
N ALA A 45 12.89 0.31 3.24
CA ALA A 45 12.89 1.45 4.16
C ALA A 45 11.84 1.28 5.27
N ALA A 46 10.60 0.92 4.93
CA ALA A 46 9.55 0.73 5.93
C ALA A 46 9.88 -0.39 6.92
N ARG A 47 10.48 -1.49 6.45
CA ARG A 47 10.92 -2.59 7.33
C ARG A 47 12.04 -2.18 8.29
N ILE A 48 12.99 -1.35 7.84
CA ILE A 48 14.03 -0.81 8.73
C ILE A 48 13.39 0.10 9.77
N ILE A 49 12.57 1.07 9.33
CA ILE A 49 11.90 2.04 10.20
C ILE A 49 11.04 1.33 11.26
N SER A 50 10.26 0.32 10.87
CA SER A 50 9.38 -0.42 11.79
C SER A 50 10.14 -1.29 12.81
N THR A 51 11.41 -1.61 12.56
CA THR A 51 12.24 -2.42 13.45
C THR A 51 12.82 -1.59 14.61
N PHE A 52 12.97 -0.28 14.45
CA PHE A 52 13.62 0.61 15.43
C PHE A 52 12.74 1.78 15.89
N PRO A 53 11.49 1.54 16.34
CA PRO A 53 10.56 2.61 16.69
C PRO A 53 11.05 3.52 17.82
N GLU A 54 11.86 3.00 18.75
CA GLU A 54 12.41 3.75 19.89
C GLU A 54 13.39 4.86 19.50
N ASN A 55 13.90 4.83 18.26
CA ASN A 55 14.85 5.82 17.74
C ASN A 55 14.16 6.87 16.83
N LEU A 56 12.82 6.91 16.81
CA LEU A 56 12.02 7.76 15.94
C LEU A 56 11.10 8.66 16.76
N ASN A 57 10.77 9.84 16.21
CA ASN A 57 9.77 10.73 16.79
C ASN A 57 8.35 10.30 16.37
N GLU A 58 7.35 10.66 17.18
CA GLU A 58 5.93 10.62 16.78
C GLU A 58 5.59 11.68 15.72
#